data_AF-A0A7K0KJC0-F1
#
_entry.id   AF-A0A7K0KJC0-F1
#
_cell.length_a   1.000
_cell.length_b   1.000
_cell.length_c   1.000
_cell.angle_alpha   90.00
_cell.angle_beta   90.00
_cell.angle_gamma   90.00
#
_symmetry.space_group_name_H-M   'P 1'
#
loop_
_entity.id
_entity.type
_entity.pdbx_description
1 polymer ?
#
loop_
_entity_poly.entity_id
_entity_poly.type
_entity_poly.pdbx_seq_one_letter_code
_entity_poly.pdbx_strand_id
1 'polypeptide(L)'
;MGKDVAVALGYSVARKAIRDHVDEEDKQILTFQNGTFESLDIPNRGLTIINESGLYSLVLSSKLPQAKVFKRWVTAEVLPSIRRHGAYATAPTLGGRASPSTLTV
;
A
#
# COMPACT_ATOMS: atom_id res chain seq x y z
N MET A 1 -0.63 -5.01 10.43
CA MET A 1 -0.64 -4.28 9.14
C MET A 1 0.69 -3.60 8.86
N GLY A 2 1.12 -2.54 9.57
CA GLY A 2 2.40 -1.88 9.26
C GLY A 2 3.62 -2.79 9.42
N LYS A 3 3.63 -3.65 10.45
CA LYS A 3 4.72 -4.61 10.70
C LYS A 3 4.88 -5.63 9.56
N ASP A 4 3.76 -6.18 9.09
CA ASP A 4 3.75 -7.29 8.11
C ASP A 4 4.21 -6.80 6.74
N VAL A 5 3.78 -5.61 6.35
CA VAL A 5 4.25 -4.90 5.16
C VAL A 5 5.76 -4.67 5.22
N ALA A 6 6.28 -4.14 6.32
CA ALA A 6 7.70 -3.85 6.42
C ALA A 6 8.55 -5.14 6.42
N VAL A 7 8.04 -6.24 6.99
CA VAL A 7 8.68 -7.55 6.92
C VAL A 7 8.65 -8.11 5.49
N ALA A 8 7.52 -8.01 4.78
CA ALA A 8 7.42 -8.42 3.38
C ALA A 8 8.36 -7.61 2.47
N LEU A 9 8.59 -6.34 2.81
CA LEU A 9 9.56 -5.46 2.15
C LEU A 9 11.00 -5.67 2.63
N GLY A 10 11.28 -6.73 3.38
CA GLY A 10 12.64 -7.15 3.74
C GLY A 10 13.34 -6.23 4.75
N TYR A 11 12.61 -5.35 5.44
CA TYR A 11 13.20 -4.55 6.50
C TYR A 11 13.50 -5.43 7.72
N SER A 12 14.76 -5.43 8.16
CA SER A 12 15.21 -6.18 9.34
C SER A 12 14.53 -5.73 10.64
N VAL A 13 14.15 -4.44 10.71
CA VAL A 13 13.41 -3.87 11.83
C VAL A 13 12.23 -3.05 11.30
N ALA A 14 11.07 -3.68 11.23
CA ALA A 14 9.83 -3.08 10.73
C ALA A 14 9.48 -1.73 11.38
N ARG A 15 9.59 -1.62 12.71
CA ARG A 15 9.30 -0.36 13.43
C ARG A 15 10.25 0.77 13.05
N LYS A 16 11.53 0.46 12.84
CA LYS A 16 12.53 1.46 12.47
C LYS A 16 12.23 1.98 11.06
N ALA A 17 11.89 1.08 10.13
CA ALA A 17 11.51 1.45 8.77
C ALA A 17 10.27 2.37 8.76
N ILE A 18 9.23 2.04 9.53
CA ILE A 18 8.04 2.88 9.65
C ILE A 18 8.38 4.24 10.27
N ARG A 19 9.20 4.28 11.31
CA ARG A 19 9.58 5.54 11.96
C ARG A 19 10.41 6.45 11.06
N ASP A 20 11.36 5.88 10.33
CA ASP A 20 12.36 6.64 9.58
C ASP A 20 11.87 7.01 8.15
N HIS A 21 10.80 6.37 7.65
CA HIS A 21 10.34 6.51 6.25
C HIS A 21 8.83 6.75 6.07
N VAL A 22 8.04 6.82 7.14
CA VAL A 22 6.61 7.13 7.08
C VAL A 22 6.33 8.38 7.91
N ASP A 23 5.64 9.33 7.30
CA ASP A 23 5.23 10.58 7.95
C ASP A 23 4.24 10.33 9.09
N GLU A 24 4.18 11.26 10.04
CA GLU A 24 3.28 11.13 11.20
C GLU A 24 1.79 11.12 10.82
N GLU A 25 1.42 11.80 9.73
CA GLU A 25 0.04 11.80 9.21
C GLU A 25 -0.37 10.45 8.61
N ASP A 26 0.62 9.65 8.18
CA ASP A 26 0.40 8.37 7.51
C ASP A 26 0.50 7.17 8.45
N LYS A 27 0.73 7.41 9.75
CA LYS A 27 0.83 6.36 10.76
C LYS A 27 -0.02 6.67 12.00
N GLN A 28 -0.67 5.63 12.50
CA GLN A 28 -1.45 5.69 13.73
C GLN A 28 -0.95 4.62 14.70
N ILE A 29 -0.71 5.03 15.94
CA ILE A 29 -0.35 4.12 17.03
C ILE A 29 -1.63 3.82 17.82
N LEU A 30 -2.08 2.58 17.75
CA LEU A 30 -3.16 2.08 18.59
C LEU A 30 -2.57 1.57 19.90
N THR A 31 -2.95 2.19 21.02
CA THR A 31 -2.64 1.75 22.39
C THR A 31 -3.93 1.48 23.15
N PHE A 32 -3.87 0.61 24.16
CA PHE A 32 -5.02 0.32 25.04
C PHE A 32 -5.63 1.57 25.68
N GLN A 33 -4.83 2.60 25.94
CA GLN A 33 -5.28 3.84 26.57
C GLN A 33 -6.04 4.77 25.59
N ASN A 34 -5.93 4.57 24.27
CA ASN A 34 -6.59 5.41 23.28
C ASN A 34 -8.02 4.94 22.91
N GLY A 35 -8.63 4.06 23.73
CA GLY A 35 -10.08 3.78 23.74
C GLY A 35 -10.68 3.17 22.48
N THR A 36 -9.89 2.81 21.47
CA THR A 36 -10.41 2.51 20.13
C THR A 36 -10.66 1.01 19.89
N PHE A 37 -10.08 0.12 20.69
CA PHE A 37 -10.27 -1.34 20.52
C PHE A 37 -10.00 -2.09 21.83
N GLU A 38 -11.04 -2.30 22.64
CA GLU A 38 -10.98 -3.17 23.83
C GLU A 38 -10.96 -4.66 23.48
N SER A 39 -11.40 -5.02 22.26
CA SER A 39 -11.56 -6.42 21.82
C SER A 39 -10.38 -6.99 21.03
N LEU A 40 -9.34 -6.20 20.73
CA LEU A 40 -8.12 -6.69 20.08
C LEU A 40 -7.05 -6.90 21.13
N ASP A 41 -6.36 -8.04 21.05
CA ASP A 41 -5.22 -8.39 21.90
C ASP A 41 -3.99 -7.55 21.49
N ILE A 42 -4.09 -6.24 21.73
CA ILE A 42 -3.05 -5.28 21.39
C ILE A 42 -1.90 -5.48 22.38
N PRO A 43 -0.63 -5.53 21.98
CA PRO A 43 0.45 -5.58 22.98
C PRO A 43 0.50 -4.24 23.74
N ASN A 44 0.89 -4.25 25.02
CA ASN A 44 1.08 -3.03 25.84
C ASN A 44 2.06 -1.99 25.22
N ARG A 45 2.79 -2.41 24.19
CA ARG A 45 3.73 -1.61 23.39
C ARG A 45 3.06 -0.81 22.26
N GLY A 46 1.74 -0.97 22.07
CA GLY A 46 0.97 -0.41 20.97
C GLY A 46 1.18 -1.13 19.64
N LEU A 47 0.19 -1.01 18.76
CA LEU A 47 0.22 -1.51 17.37
C LEU A 47 0.31 -0.31 16.42
N THR A 48 1.36 -0.26 15.60
CA THR A 48 1.49 0.75 14.55
C THR A 48 0.80 0.28 13.28
N ILE A 49 -0.17 1.08 12.83
CA ILE A 49 -0.87 0.93 11.57
C ILE A 49 -0.45 2.08 10.66
N ILE A 50 -0.33 1.80 9.37
CA ILE A 50 -0.03 2.79 8.33
C ILE A 50 -1.17 2.76 7.31
N ASN A 51 -1.46 3.91 6.70
CA ASN A 51 -2.40 4.01 5.60
C ASN A 51 -1.73 3.62 4.26
N GLU A 52 -2.45 3.78 3.15
CA GLU A 52 -1.92 3.47 1.81
C GLU A 52 -0.77 4.40 1.39
N SER A 53 -0.84 5.69 1.75
CA SER A 53 0.23 6.65 1.49
C SER A 53 1.53 6.21 2.18
N GLY A 54 1.47 5.88 3.47
CA GLY A 54 2.59 5.37 4.24
C GLY A 54 3.14 4.03 3.72
N LEU A 55 2.27 3.16 3.18
CA LEU A 55 2.69 1.95 2.48
C LEU A 55 3.54 2.31 1.26
N TYR A 56 3.10 3.23 0.40
CA TYR A 56 3.89 3.65 -0.75
C TYR A 56 5.20 4.30 -0.33
N SER A 57 5.21 5.14 0.70
CA SER A 57 6.43 5.74 1.24
C SER A 57 7.47 4.70 1.65
N LEU A 58 7.05 3.58 2.27
CA LEU A 58 7.94 2.45 2.58
C LEU A 58 8.48 1.73 1.35
N VAL A 59 7.63 1.51 0.33
CA VAL A 59 8.02 0.84 -0.92
C VAL A 59 9.01 1.71 -1.70
N LEU A 60 8.73 3.01 -1.81
CA LEU A 60 9.61 3.97 -2.48
C LEU A 60 10.95 4.13 -1.74
N SER A 61 10.97 3.99 -0.41
CA SER A 61 12.21 4.04 0.38
C SER A 61 12.98 2.72 0.42
N SER A 62 12.35 1.59 0.07
CA SER A 62 12.97 0.26 0.21
C SER A 62 14.15 0.04 -0.76
N LYS A 63 15.18 -0.64 -0.28
CA LYS A 63 16.38 -1.01 -1.06
C LYS A 63 16.25 -2.35 -1.78
N LEU A 64 15.14 -3.08 -1.57
CA LEU A 64 14.94 -4.38 -2.19
C LEU A 64 14.91 -4.31 -3.73
N PRO A 65 15.41 -5.33 -4.43
CA PRO A 65 15.31 -5.42 -5.88
C PRO A 65 13.87 -5.31 -6.40
N GLN A 66 12.92 -5.98 -5.75
CA GLN A 66 11.49 -5.92 -6.11
C GLN A 66 10.92 -4.50 -5.98
N ALA A 67 11.27 -3.78 -4.91
CA ALA A 67 10.87 -2.39 -4.71
C ALA A 67 11.48 -1.46 -5.76
N LYS A 68 12.70 -1.74 -6.25
CA LYS A 68 13.32 -0.99 -7.36
C LYS A 68 12.58 -1.20 -8.68
N VAL A 69 12.14 -2.44 -8.96
CA VAL A 69 11.33 -2.74 -10.15
C VAL A 69 10.00 -1.98 -10.10
N PHE A 70 9.31 -2.04 -8.95
CA PHE A 70 8.07 -1.29 -8.76
C PHE A 70 8.27 0.21 -8.92
N LYS A 71 9.29 0.79 -8.27
CA LYS A 71 9.68 2.20 -8.44
C LYS A 71 9.91 2.57 -9.90
N ARG A 72 10.63 1.72 -10.65
CA ARG A 72 10.91 1.98 -12.05
C ARG A 72 9.65 1.94 -12.89
N TRP A 73 8.76 0.99 -12.64
CA TRP A 73 7.46 0.91 -13.32
C TRP A 73 6.59 2.14 -13.03
N VAL A 74 6.46 2.54 -11.76
CA VAL A 74 5.71 3.75 -11.38
C VAL A 74 6.28 5.00 -12.08
N THR A 75 7.60 5.17 -12.06
CA THR A 75 8.24 6.38 -12.62
C THR A 75 8.37 6.39 -14.15
N ALA A 76 8.44 5.22 -14.80
CA ALA A 76 8.59 5.13 -16.25
C ALA A 76 7.26 4.98 -17.00
N GLU A 77 6.23 4.42 -16.36
CA GLU A 77 4.97 4.08 -17.01
C GLU A 77 3.80 4.85 -16.41
N VAL A 78 3.58 4.70 -15.09
CA VAL A 78 2.40 5.25 -14.41
C VAL A 78 2.42 6.78 -14.39
N LEU A 79 3.46 7.39 -13.83
CA LEU A 79 3.55 8.86 -13.70
C LEU A 79 3.59 9.56 -15.07
N PRO A 80 4.35 9.08 -16.07
CA PRO A 80 4.30 9.67 -17.41
C PRO A 80 2.93 9.55 -18.07
N SER A 81 2.21 8.44 -17.88
CA SER A 81 0.85 8.28 -18.40
C SER A 81 -0.12 9.27 -17.76
N ILE A 82 -0.10 9.40 -16.42
CA ILE A 82 -0.94 10.36 -15.70
C ILE A 82 -0.61 11.79 -16.14
N ARG A 83 0.68 12.13 -16.27
CA ARG A 83 1.10 13.47 -16.71
C ARG A 83 0.58 13.82 -18.11
N ARG A 84 0.54 12.85 -19.03
CA ARG A 84 0.12 13.09 -20.42
C ARG A 84 -1.40 13.04 -20.61
N HIS A 85 -2.09 12.14 -19.92
CA HIS A 85 -3.49 11.84 -20.18
C HIS A 85 -4.44 12.23 -19.04
N GLY A 86 -3.90 12.72 -17.92
CA GLY A 86 -4.67 13.03 -16.71
C GLY A 86 -5.06 11.81 -15.87
N ALA A 87 -4.85 10.59 -16.39
CA ALA A 87 -5.18 9.34 -15.70
C ALA A 87 -4.23 8.21 -16.11
N TYR A 88 -4.17 7.17 -15.27
CA TYR A 88 -3.59 5.88 -15.60
C TYR A 88 -4.72 4.87 -15.71
N ALA A 89 -4.88 4.27 -16.89
CA ALA A 89 -5.85 3.21 -17.14
C ALA A 89 -5.08 1.99 -17.66
N THR A 90 -5.04 0.93 -16.86
CA THR A 90 -4.77 -0.40 -17.41
C THR A 90 -5.98 -0.81 -18.23
N ALA A 91 -5.78 -1.28 -19.46
CA ALA A 91 -6.86 -1.85 -20.26
C ALA A 91 -7.66 -2.82 -19.39
N PRO A 92 -9.00 -2.76 -19.42
CA PRO A 92 -9.80 -3.68 -18.63
C PRO A 92 -9.35 -5.09 -19.02
N THR A 93 -9.10 -5.94 -18.03
CA THR A 93 -8.97 -7.38 -18.23
C THR A 93 -10.17 -7.83 -19.04
N LEU A 94 -9.99 -8.04 -20.35
CA LEU A 94 -10.97 -8.66 -21.24
C LEU A 94 -11.13 -10.11 -20.79
N GLY A 95 -11.96 -10.29 -19.76
CA GLY A 95 -12.12 -11.55 -19.05
C GLY A 95 -13.43 -11.57 -18.26
N GLY A 96 -14.49 -11.05 -18.86
CA GLY A 96 -15.83 -11.02 -18.31
C GLY A 96 -16.88 -10.92 -19.42
N ARG A 97 -16.80 -11.85 -20.38
CA ARG A 97 -17.83 -12.29 -21.32
C ARG A 97 -19.11 -11.44 -21.31
N ALA A 98 -19.21 -10.51 -22.27
CA ALA A 98 -20.51 -10.08 -22.75
C ALA A 98 -21.22 -11.34 -23.29
N SER A 99 -22.24 -11.82 -22.56
CA SER A 99 -23.22 -12.73 -23.18
C SER A 99 -23.89 -11.94 -24.30
N PRO A 100 -23.95 -12.46 -25.53
CA PRO A 100 -24.74 -11.85 -26.57
C PRO A 100 -26.21 -11.92 -26.12
N SER A 101 -26.83 -10.76 -26.00
CA SER A 101 -28.27 -10.60 -25.93
C SER A 101 -28.90 -11.20 -27.19
N THR A 102 -29.40 -12.43 -27.11
CA THR A 102 -30.34 -12.96 -28.10
C THR A 102 -31.72 -12.41 -27.77
N LEU A 103 -32.07 -11.30 -28.41
CA LEU A 103 -33.45 -10.98 -28.74
C LEU A 103 -33.90 -11.95 -29.83
N THR A 104 -34.92 -12.77 -29.56
CA THR A 104 -35.85 -13.24 -30.59
C THR A 104 -37.21 -13.47 -29.93
N VAL A 105 -38.16 -12.68 -30.43
CA VAL A 105 -39.65 -12.68 -30.38
C VAL A 105 -40.33 -13.70 -29.48
#